data_AF-A0A7Y1T145-F1
#
_entry.id   AF-A0A7Y1T145-F1
#
_cell.length_a   1.000
_cell.length_b   1.000
_cell.length_c   1.000
_cell.angle_alpha   90.00
_cell.angle_beta   90.00
_cell.angle_gamma   90.00
#
_symmetry.space_group_name_H-M   'P 1'
#
loop_
_entity.id
_entity.type
_entity.pdbx_description
1 polymer ?
#
loop_
_entity_poly.entity_id
_entity_poly.type
_entity_poly.pdbx_seq_one_letter_code
_entity_poly.pdbx_strand_id
1 'polypeptide(L)'
;SFAIKNIESNSFLINFVSSNMNLKVAEKQELLQMNDLKERALATLKYMNLEYKKLELKNDIQLKVQSDMSQQQREYFLQQQMKTIQEELGGASFDEEIEEMAERAKAKKWDEKISEHFDKELSKLRRMNPQVAEYSIQRNYLDLFLDLPWNEFSKDKFDLKRAMRILDRDHFGLDDVKKRIIEYLAVLKLRNDMKSPILCLYGPPGVGKTSLGKSVAEALGREYVRISLGGLRDESEIRGHRKTYIGAMPGRIIQSLKKAGTSNPVFVLDEIDKLSVGNQGDPSSAMLEVLDPEQNGEFYDNFLEMGYDLSKVMFLATANSLNTIQPALLDRMEIINVTGYTIEEKVEIAKRHLLPKQLKEHGLDGKALKIGKTQLEKIIEGYTRESGVRGLEQQLAKMVRYAAKNIAMEEEYNIKITNDDVVEVLGSPKLERDKYENNNTAGVVTGLAWTRVGGDILFIESILSKGKGNLSITGNLGKVMKESATIAMEYIKSNADEFGLSPDIFDKYNVHIHVPEGATPKDGPSAGVTMLTSLVSLFTQRKVKK
;
A
#
# COMPACT_ATOMS: atom_id res chain seq x y z
N SER A 1 -46.63 -23.45 -5.86
CA SER A 1 -47.76 -22.56 -6.19
C SER A 1 -49.11 -23.24 -5.97
N PHE A 2 -49.37 -24.41 -6.54
CA PHE A 2 -50.66 -25.13 -6.41
C PHE A 2 -51.09 -25.43 -4.96
N ALA A 3 -50.20 -25.96 -4.11
CA ALA A 3 -50.53 -26.31 -2.72
C ALA A 3 -50.93 -25.10 -1.83
N ILE A 4 -50.35 -23.92 -2.05
CA ILE A 4 -50.62 -22.71 -1.25
C ILE A 4 -51.99 -22.11 -1.62
N LYS A 5 -52.39 -22.22 -2.90
CA LYS A 5 -53.69 -21.69 -3.39
C LYS A 5 -54.90 -22.50 -2.89
N ASN A 6 -54.69 -23.74 -2.45
CA ASN A 6 -55.75 -24.63 -1.97
C ASN A 6 -55.94 -24.59 -0.44
N ILE A 7 -55.23 -23.68 0.26
CA ILE A 7 -55.40 -23.51 1.71
C ILE A 7 -56.47 -22.45 1.97
N GLU A 8 -57.64 -22.87 2.46
CA GLU A 8 -58.77 -21.97 2.75
C GLU A 8 -58.68 -21.28 4.12
N SER A 9 -57.92 -21.85 5.07
CA SER A 9 -57.75 -21.29 6.41
C SER A 9 -56.55 -20.35 6.48
N ASN A 10 -56.80 -19.08 6.79
CA ASN A 10 -55.76 -18.05 6.94
C ASN A 10 -54.72 -18.39 8.02
N SER A 11 -55.16 -18.99 9.14
CA SER A 11 -54.26 -19.45 10.21
C SER A 11 -53.40 -20.63 9.76
N PHE A 12 -54.00 -21.58 9.05
CA PHE A 12 -53.26 -22.71 8.51
C PHE A 12 -52.24 -22.27 7.46
N LEU A 13 -52.60 -21.32 6.60
CA LEU A 13 -51.72 -20.75 5.58
C LEU A 13 -50.45 -20.14 6.21
N ILE A 14 -50.62 -19.31 7.24
CA ILE A 14 -49.49 -18.65 7.92
C ILE A 14 -48.59 -19.68 8.61
N ASN A 15 -49.17 -20.70 9.26
CA ASN A 15 -48.39 -21.75 9.91
C ASN A 15 -47.67 -22.65 8.89
N PHE A 16 -48.32 -22.97 7.76
CA PHE A 16 -47.74 -23.76 6.68
C PHE A 16 -46.58 -23.03 6.01
N VAL A 17 -46.69 -21.73 5.77
CA VAL A 17 -45.60 -20.91 5.24
C VAL A 17 -44.46 -20.84 6.25
N SER A 18 -44.75 -20.52 7.51
CA SER A 18 -43.74 -20.38 8.57
C SER A 18 -42.95 -21.68 8.83
N SER A 19 -43.58 -22.85 8.69
CA SER A 19 -42.91 -24.14 8.87
C SER A 19 -41.93 -24.48 7.74
N ASN A 20 -42.29 -24.15 6.50
CA ASN A 20 -41.48 -24.40 5.30
C ASN A 20 -40.39 -23.35 5.05
N MET A 21 -40.39 -22.23 5.77
CA MET A 21 -39.32 -21.24 5.69
C MET A 21 -38.03 -21.73 6.37
N ASN A 22 -36.89 -21.29 5.84
CA ASN A 22 -35.56 -21.62 6.36
C ASN A 22 -35.16 -20.71 7.54
N LEU A 23 -35.99 -20.66 8.58
CA LEU A 23 -35.75 -19.89 9.80
C LEU A 23 -35.12 -20.75 10.90
N LYS A 24 -34.44 -20.10 11.84
CA LYS A 24 -33.96 -20.77 13.06
C LYS A 24 -35.15 -21.24 13.90
N VAL A 25 -34.95 -22.31 14.65
CA VAL A 25 -36.00 -22.90 15.50
C VAL A 25 -36.60 -21.87 16.48
N ALA A 26 -35.76 -21.00 17.05
CA ALA A 26 -36.20 -19.94 17.96
C ALA A 26 -37.17 -18.94 17.28
N GLU A 27 -36.91 -18.56 16.03
CA GLU A 27 -37.73 -17.62 15.26
C GLU A 27 -39.08 -18.27 14.86
N LYS A 28 -39.07 -19.57 14.54
CA LYS A 28 -40.31 -20.34 14.29
C LYS A 28 -41.18 -20.43 15.54
N GLN A 29 -40.55 -20.62 16.71
CA GLN A 29 -41.24 -20.67 18.00
C GLN A 29 -41.88 -19.32 18.36
N GLU A 30 -41.18 -18.21 18.10
CA GLU A 30 -41.69 -16.85 18.31
C GLU A 30 -42.97 -16.60 17.50
N LEU A 31 -42.98 -16.99 16.22
CA LEU A 31 -44.17 -16.88 15.36
C LEU A 31 -45.36 -17.72 15.89
N LEU A 32 -45.10 -18.91 16.44
CA LEU A 32 -46.16 -19.77 17.00
C LEU A 32 -46.77 -19.20 18.28
N GLN A 33 -46.00 -18.44 19.06
CA GLN A 33 -46.44 -17.82 20.31
C GLN A 33 -47.32 -16.58 20.11
N MET A 34 -47.35 -15.99 18.90
CA MET A 34 -48.17 -14.82 18.59
C MET A 34 -49.64 -15.21 18.45
N ASN A 35 -50.48 -14.90 19.44
CA ASN A 35 -51.90 -15.27 19.44
C ASN A 35 -52.73 -14.47 18.43
N ASP A 36 -52.34 -13.23 18.13
CA ASP A 36 -53.00 -12.41 17.12
C ASP A 36 -52.58 -12.83 15.70
N LEU A 37 -53.57 -13.15 14.87
CA LEU A 37 -53.37 -13.67 13.52
C LEU A 37 -52.73 -12.62 12.60
N LYS A 38 -53.08 -11.34 12.78
CA LYS A 38 -52.60 -10.24 11.93
C LYS A 38 -51.15 -9.90 12.28
N GLU A 39 -50.81 -9.87 13.56
CA GLU A 39 -49.42 -9.71 14.03
C GLU A 39 -48.54 -10.86 13.55
N ARG A 40 -49.02 -12.10 13.69
CA ARG A 40 -48.31 -13.28 13.18
C ARG A 40 -48.09 -13.19 11.67
N ALA A 41 -49.11 -12.80 10.90
CA ALA A 41 -49.00 -12.63 9.45
C ALA A 41 -47.95 -11.58 9.05
N LEU A 42 -47.92 -10.43 9.73
CA LEU A 42 -46.95 -9.36 9.48
C LEU A 42 -45.53 -9.78 9.83
N ALA A 43 -45.35 -10.50 10.94
CA ALA A 43 -44.06 -11.05 11.33
C ALA A 43 -43.56 -12.11 10.33
N THR A 44 -44.41 -13.05 9.92
CA THR A 44 -44.09 -14.03 8.87
C THR A 44 -43.72 -13.34 7.56
N LEU A 45 -44.46 -12.32 7.13
CA LEU A 45 -44.16 -11.55 5.92
C LEU A 45 -42.81 -10.82 6.00
N LYS A 46 -42.45 -10.28 7.18
CA LYS A 46 -41.15 -9.65 7.41
C LYS A 46 -40.01 -10.66 7.23
N TYR A 47 -40.13 -11.84 7.83
CA TYR A 47 -39.15 -12.90 7.68
C TYR A 47 -39.07 -13.41 6.23
N MET A 48 -40.20 -13.51 5.52
CA MET A 48 -40.23 -13.90 4.10
C MET A 48 -39.48 -12.91 3.22
N ASN A 49 -39.68 -11.60 3.43
CA ASN A 49 -38.97 -10.56 2.68
C ASN A 49 -37.46 -10.60 2.92
N LEU A 50 -37.04 -10.93 4.14
CA LEU A 50 -35.62 -11.02 4.47
C LEU A 50 -34.96 -12.23 3.77
N GLU A 51 -35.64 -13.37 3.73
CA GLU A 51 -35.18 -14.55 2.98
C GLU A 51 -35.20 -14.31 1.46
N TYR A 52 -36.23 -13.63 0.94
CA TYR A 52 -36.30 -13.24 -0.46
C TYR A 52 -35.08 -12.40 -0.87
N LYS A 53 -34.73 -11.36 -0.09
CA LYS A 53 -33.55 -10.52 -0.35
C LYS A 53 -32.24 -11.30 -0.32
N LYS A 54 -32.10 -12.29 0.56
CA LYS A 54 -30.90 -13.16 0.59
C LYS A 54 -30.81 -14.02 -0.67
N LEU A 55 -31.94 -14.58 -1.11
CA LEU A 55 -32.00 -15.40 -2.33
C LEU A 55 -31.74 -14.56 -3.58
N GLU A 56 -32.30 -13.36 -3.64
CA GLU A 56 -32.05 -12.38 -4.70
C GLU A 56 -30.56 -12.03 -4.78
N LEU A 57 -29.93 -11.67 -3.66
CA LEU A 57 -28.49 -11.38 -3.62
C LEU A 57 -27.63 -12.60 -4.04
N LYS A 58 -28.01 -13.80 -3.61
CA LYS A 58 -27.33 -15.05 -4.01
C LYS A 58 -27.45 -15.27 -5.52
N ASN A 59 -28.63 -15.02 -6.09
CA ASN A 59 -28.86 -15.17 -7.52
C ASN A 59 -28.11 -14.10 -8.32
N ASP A 60 -28.08 -12.86 -7.85
CA ASP A 60 -27.30 -11.77 -8.46
C ASP A 60 -25.80 -12.07 -8.45
N ILE A 61 -25.28 -12.62 -7.35
CA ILE A 61 -23.89 -13.08 -7.26
C ILE A 61 -23.66 -14.21 -8.26
N GLN A 62 -24.55 -15.19 -8.33
CA GLN A 62 -24.44 -16.32 -9.26
C GLN A 62 -24.51 -15.88 -10.73
N LEU A 63 -25.38 -14.92 -11.06
CA LEU A 63 -25.50 -14.32 -12.38
C LEU A 63 -24.26 -13.48 -12.74
N LYS A 64 -23.69 -12.72 -11.79
CA LYS A 64 -22.42 -12.00 -12.01
C LYS A 64 -21.26 -12.96 -12.25
N VAL A 65 -21.12 -14.01 -11.44
CA VAL A 65 -20.09 -15.04 -11.63
C VAL A 65 -20.26 -15.78 -12.96
N GLN A 66 -21.49 -16.10 -13.36
CA GLN A 66 -21.77 -16.66 -14.69
C GLN A 66 -21.47 -15.67 -15.82
N SER A 67 -21.73 -14.37 -15.63
CA SER A 67 -21.42 -13.36 -16.64
C SER A 67 -19.92 -13.20 -16.86
N ASP A 68 -19.11 -13.24 -15.79
CA ASP A 68 -17.64 -13.20 -15.85
C ASP A 68 -17.09 -14.45 -16.56
N MET A 69 -17.68 -15.63 -16.28
CA MET A 69 -17.32 -16.88 -16.97
C MET A 69 -17.76 -16.88 -18.45
N SER A 70 -18.86 -16.19 -18.78
CA SER A 70 -19.36 -16.05 -20.16
C SER A 70 -18.49 -15.12 -21.00
N GLN A 71 -17.79 -14.15 -20.40
CA GLN A 71 -16.92 -13.24 -21.13
C GLN A 71 -15.70 -13.97 -21.69
N GLN A 72 -15.08 -14.87 -20.91
CA GLN A 72 -13.99 -15.72 -21.39
C GLN A 72 -14.45 -16.72 -22.45
N GLN A 73 -15.63 -17.33 -22.28
CA GLN A 73 -16.20 -18.21 -23.30
C GLN A 73 -16.56 -17.44 -24.59
N ARG A 74 -17.03 -16.20 -24.47
CA ARG A 74 -17.35 -15.32 -25.59
C ARG A 74 -16.09 -14.83 -26.30
N GLU A 75 -15.04 -14.45 -25.58
CA GLU A 75 -13.72 -14.12 -26.16
C GLU A 75 -13.12 -15.33 -26.88
N TYR A 76 -13.21 -16.51 -26.29
CA TYR A 76 -12.81 -17.77 -26.95
C TYR A 76 -13.58 -17.99 -28.25
N PHE A 77 -14.92 -17.88 -28.21
CA PHE A 77 -15.76 -18.08 -29.39
C PHE A 77 -15.52 -17.01 -30.48
N LEU A 78 -15.28 -15.75 -30.07
CA LEU A 78 -14.94 -14.65 -30.99
C LEU A 78 -13.55 -14.82 -31.61
N GLN A 79 -12.56 -15.30 -30.86
CA GLN A 79 -11.25 -15.65 -31.41
C GLN A 79 -11.35 -16.82 -32.39
N GLN A 80 -12.14 -17.86 -32.06
CA GLN A 80 -12.39 -18.98 -32.97
C GLN A 80 -13.07 -18.51 -34.26
N GLN A 81 -14.10 -17.66 -34.14
CA GLN A 81 -14.79 -17.09 -35.30
C GLN A 81 -13.89 -16.19 -36.14
N MET A 82 -13.11 -15.30 -35.52
CA MET A 82 -12.13 -14.47 -36.24
C MET A 82 -11.09 -15.31 -36.97
N LYS A 83 -10.67 -16.44 -36.38
CA LYS A 83 -9.71 -17.36 -36.98
C LYS A 83 -10.30 -18.14 -38.15
N THR A 84 -11.52 -18.67 -38.03
CA THR A 84 -12.24 -19.29 -39.15
C THR A 84 -12.48 -18.29 -40.29
N ILE A 85 -12.79 -17.03 -39.94
CA ILE A 85 -12.91 -15.94 -40.93
C ILE A 85 -11.56 -15.65 -41.59
N GLN A 86 -10.45 -15.64 -40.86
CA GLN A 86 -9.10 -15.45 -41.42
C GLN A 86 -8.68 -16.59 -42.35
N GLU A 87 -8.98 -17.85 -42.01
CA GLU A 87 -8.72 -19.02 -42.86
C GLU A 87 -9.53 -18.97 -44.17
N GLU A 88 -10.82 -18.65 -44.10
CA GLU A 88 -11.69 -18.50 -45.29
C GLU A 88 -11.32 -17.28 -46.16
N LEU A 89 -10.68 -16.26 -45.58
CA LEU A 89 -10.21 -15.05 -46.29
C LEU A 89 -8.79 -15.19 -46.86
N GLY A 90 -8.13 -16.35 -46.73
CA GLY A 90 -6.77 -16.58 -47.23
C GLY A 90 -5.65 -15.99 -46.35
N GLY A 91 -5.90 -15.86 -45.04
CA GLY A 91 -4.88 -15.54 -44.03
C GLY A 91 -3.96 -16.73 -43.73
N ALA A 92 -2.90 -16.47 -42.96
CA ALA A 92 -1.79 -17.40 -42.75
C ALA A 92 -2.24 -18.79 -42.27
N SER A 93 -1.74 -19.85 -42.93
CA SER A 93 -1.98 -21.24 -42.54
C SER A 93 -1.45 -21.51 -41.12
N PHE A 94 -2.04 -22.46 -40.40
CA PHE A 94 -1.47 -22.96 -39.12
C PHE A 94 0.00 -23.36 -39.26
N ASP A 95 0.40 -23.84 -40.44
CA ASP A 95 1.78 -24.19 -40.73
C ASP A 95 2.68 -22.94 -40.85
N GLU A 96 2.18 -21.84 -41.44
CA GLU A 96 2.92 -20.58 -41.54
C GLU A 96 3.14 -19.94 -40.17
N GLU A 97 2.15 -20.02 -39.28
CA GLU A 97 2.27 -19.56 -37.89
C GLU A 97 3.36 -20.31 -37.12
N ILE A 98 3.45 -21.62 -37.30
CA ILE A 98 4.50 -22.45 -36.69
C ILE A 98 5.88 -22.16 -37.31
N GLU A 99 5.93 -21.89 -38.62
CA GLU A 99 7.16 -21.47 -39.28
C GLU A 99 7.64 -20.11 -38.76
N GLU A 100 6.73 -19.14 -38.57
CA GLU A 100 7.05 -17.84 -37.97
C GLU A 100 7.63 -18.00 -36.55
N MET A 101 7.03 -18.87 -35.72
CA MET A 101 7.57 -19.18 -34.39
C MET A 101 8.98 -19.78 -34.48
N ALA A 102 9.23 -20.67 -35.43
CA ALA A 102 10.55 -21.26 -35.66
C ALA A 102 11.57 -20.23 -36.15
N GLU A 103 11.17 -19.27 -36.99
CA GLU A 103 12.04 -18.17 -37.42
C GLU A 103 12.38 -17.23 -36.28
N ARG A 104 11.39 -16.82 -35.47
CA ARG A 104 11.61 -16.03 -34.26
C ARG A 104 12.53 -16.72 -33.28
N ALA A 105 12.42 -18.04 -33.14
CA ALA A 105 13.30 -18.82 -32.27
C ALA A 105 14.77 -18.74 -32.71
N LYS A 106 15.07 -18.72 -34.01
CA LYS A 106 16.47 -18.60 -34.49
C LYS A 106 17.14 -17.27 -34.10
N ALA A 107 16.36 -16.21 -33.92
CA ALA A 107 16.88 -14.89 -33.54
C ALA A 107 17.18 -14.78 -32.03
N LYS A 108 16.70 -15.72 -31.22
CA LYS A 108 16.82 -15.70 -29.75
C LYS A 108 18.11 -16.35 -29.26
N LYS A 109 18.60 -15.88 -28.11
CA LYS A 109 19.83 -16.36 -27.47
C LYS A 109 19.52 -17.41 -26.41
N TRP A 110 19.15 -18.59 -26.86
CA TRP A 110 18.86 -19.72 -25.98
C TRP A 110 20.12 -20.29 -25.33
N ASP A 111 19.96 -20.81 -24.12
CA ASP A 111 20.87 -21.82 -23.61
C ASP A 111 20.49 -23.18 -24.21
N GLU A 112 21.43 -24.13 -24.26
CA GLU A 112 21.25 -25.45 -24.86
C GLU A 112 20.01 -26.18 -24.32
N LYS A 113 19.85 -26.21 -22.98
CA LYS A 113 18.68 -26.80 -22.31
C LYS A 113 17.36 -26.16 -22.73
N ILE A 114 17.35 -24.85 -22.95
CA ILE A 114 16.13 -24.09 -23.28
C ILE A 114 15.77 -24.30 -24.75
N SER A 115 16.77 -24.30 -25.64
CA SER A 115 16.57 -24.59 -27.07
C SER A 115 16.00 -26.00 -27.27
N GLU A 116 16.60 -27.02 -26.64
CA GLU A 116 16.13 -28.40 -26.75
C GLU A 116 14.67 -28.57 -26.27
N HIS A 117 14.34 -27.91 -25.15
CA HIS A 117 12.98 -27.95 -24.62
C HIS A 117 11.99 -27.22 -25.54
N PHE A 118 12.34 -26.03 -26.02
CA PHE A 118 11.50 -25.28 -26.96
C PHE A 118 11.24 -26.09 -28.24
N ASP A 119 12.27 -26.70 -28.84
CA ASP A 119 12.16 -27.50 -30.06
C ASP A 119 11.28 -28.74 -29.86
N LYS A 120 11.38 -29.37 -28.69
CA LYS A 120 10.51 -30.50 -28.31
C LYS A 120 9.06 -30.06 -28.18
N GLU A 121 8.80 -28.92 -27.54
CA GLU A 121 7.46 -28.39 -27.32
C GLU A 121 6.83 -27.83 -28.62
N LEU A 122 7.64 -27.27 -29.53
CA LEU A 122 7.24 -26.86 -30.87
C LEU A 122 6.89 -28.08 -31.74
N SER A 123 7.69 -29.15 -31.65
CA SER A 123 7.41 -30.42 -32.33
C SER A 123 6.11 -31.07 -31.87
N LYS A 124 5.73 -30.89 -30.59
CA LYS A 124 4.42 -31.31 -30.08
C LYS A 124 3.31 -30.47 -30.68
N LEU A 125 3.45 -29.14 -30.70
CA LEU A 125 2.44 -28.24 -31.29
C LEU A 125 2.17 -28.59 -32.76
N ARG A 126 3.22 -28.90 -33.55
CA ARG A 126 3.10 -29.34 -34.96
C ARG A 126 2.23 -30.58 -35.16
N ARG A 127 2.16 -31.47 -34.17
CA ARG A 127 1.39 -32.73 -34.24
C ARG A 127 0.00 -32.60 -33.63
N MET A 128 -0.28 -31.52 -32.90
CA MET A 128 -1.58 -31.30 -32.27
C MET A 128 -2.61 -30.86 -33.30
N ASN A 129 -3.84 -31.34 -33.13
CA ASN A 129 -4.97 -30.83 -33.90
C ASN A 129 -5.32 -29.41 -33.39
N PRO A 130 -5.32 -28.37 -34.25
CA PRO A 130 -5.59 -27.00 -33.83
C PRO A 130 -6.99 -26.76 -33.24
N GLN A 131 -7.93 -27.68 -33.46
CA GLN A 131 -9.29 -27.59 -32.92
C GLN A 131 -9.38 -27.99 -31.42
N VAL A 132 -8.32 -28.52 -30.83
CA VAL A 132 -8.31 -28.96 -29.42
C VAL A 132 -7.93 -27.79 -28.50
N ALA A 133 -8.59 -27.70 -27.34
CA ALA A 133 -8.36 -26.62 -26.35
C ALA A 133 -6.88 -26.52 -25.88
N GLU A 134 -6.18 -27.64 -25.83
CA GLU A 134 -4.75 -27.72 -25.45
C GLU A 134 -3.84 -27.00 -26.45
N TYR A 135 -4.24 -26.87 -27.72
CA TYR A 135 -3.44 -26.18 -28.75
C TYR A 135 -3.21 -24.71 -28.40
N SER A 136 -4.25 -24.00 -27.97
CA SER A 136 -4.16 -22.59 -27.58
C SER A 136 -3.24 -22.41 -26.36
N ILE A 137 -3.32 -23.31 -25.38
CA ILE A 137 -2.47 -23.30 -24.19
C ILE A 137 -1.00 -23.51 -24.59
N GLN A 138 -0.72 -24.52 -25.43
CA GLN A 138 0.62 -24.84 -25.90
C GLN A 138 1.22 -23.69 -26.75
N ARG A 139 0.40 -23.07 -27.60
CA ARG A 139 0.80 -21.90 -28.38
C ARG A 139 1.17 -20.73 -27.48
N ASN A 140 0.30 -20.39 -26.52
CA ASN A 140 0.57 -19.31 -25.56
C ASN A 140 1.83 -19.58 -24.71
N TYR A 141 2.09 -20.85 -24.38
CA TYR A 141 3.30 -21.27 -23.72
C TYR A 141 4.55 -21.01 -24.58
N LEU A 142 4.53 -21.43 -25.85
CA LEU A 142 5.64 -21.18 -26.78
C LEU A 142 5.81 -19.68 -27.10
N ASP A 143 4.73 -18.92 -27.23
CA ASP A 143 4.77 -17.46 -27.37
C ASP A 143 5.45 -16.80 -26.15
N LEU A 144 5.18 -17.28 -24.93
CA LEU A 144 5.86 -16.79 -23.74
C LEU A 144 7.37 -17.03 -23.85
N PHE A 145 7.82 -18.20 -24.28
CA PHE A 145 9.24 -18.48 -24.48
C PHE A 145 9.86 -17.52 -25.49
N LEU A 146 9.19 -17.26 -26.61
CA LEU A 146 9.68 -16.33 -27.64
C LEU A 146 9.70 -14.87 -27.15
N ASP A 147 8.77 -14.47 -26.30
CA ASP A 147 8.68 -13.11 -25.81
C ASP A 147 9.65 -12.82 -24.65
N LEU A 148 10.15 -13.85 -23.98
CA LEU A 148 11.10 -13.68 -22.90
C LEU A 148 12.48 -13.22 -23.43
N PRO A 149 13.16 -12.31 -22.72
CA PRO A 149 14.41 -11.70 -23.18
C PRO A 149 15.65 -12.56 -22.85
N TRP A 150 15.65 -13.85 -23.21
CA TRP A 150 16.74 -14.79 -22.88
C TRP A 150 18.12 -14.24 -23.27
N ASN A 151 19.03 -14.11 -22.30
CA ASN A 151 20.39 -13.59 -22.49
C ASN A 151 20.45 -12.22 -23.23
N GLU A 152 19.37 -11.44 -23.17
CA GLU A 152 19.29 -10.08 -23.71
C GLU A 152 19.44 -9.06 -22.57
N PHE A 153 20.59 -8.39 -22.54
CA PHE A 153 20.92 -7.45 -21.46
C PHE A 153 21.05 -6.02 -21.98
N SER A 154 20.54 -5.06 -21.19
CA SER A 154 20.82 -3.64 -21.37
C SER A 154 22.27 -3.32 -21.02
N LYS A 155 22.82 -2.26 -21.62
CA LYS A 155 24.21 -1.85 -21.38
C LYS A 155 24.32 -1.03 -20.10
N ASP A 156 24.91 -1.64 -19.07
CA ASP A 156 25.08 -1.02 -17.76
C ASP A 156 25.97 0.25 -17.80
N LYS A 157 25.53 1.29 -17.10
CA LYS A 157 26.24 2.57 -16.94
C LYS A 157 26.65 2.78 -15.48
N PHE A 158 27.71 2.11 -15.04
CA PHE A 158 28.28 2.26 -13.69
C PHE A 158 29.18 3.52 -13.55
N ASP A 159 28.65 4.69 -13.91
CA ASP A 159 29.27 5.97 -13.60
C ASP A 159 28.64 6.54 -12.32
N LEU A 160 29.35 6.39 -11.20
CA LEU A 160 28.91 6.86 -9.89
C LEU A 160 28.72 8.38 -9.82
N LYS A 161 29.52 9.16 -10.59
CA LYS A 161 29.36 10.62 -10.65
C LYS A 161 28.10 10.99 -11.42
N ARG A 162 27.78 10.25 -12.48
CA ARG A 162 26.49 10.41 -13.18
C ARG A 162 25.33 9.97 -12.30
N ALA A 163 25.45 8.86 -11.57
CA ALA A 163 24.41 8.38 -10.66
C ALA A 163 24.09 9.42 -9.58
N MET A 164 25.11 9.98 -8.92
CA MET A 164 24.92 11.04 -7.93
C MET A 164 24.18 12.24 -8.51
N ARG A 165 24.58 12.72 -9.70
CA ARG A 165 23.91 13.84 -10.39
C ARG A 165 22.43 13.56 -10.69
N ILE A 166 22.09 12.33 -11.09
CA ILE A 166 20.69 11.95 -11.37
C ILE A 166 19.88 11.91 -10.07
N LEU A 167 20.44 11.33 -9.01
CA LEU A 167 19.79 11.30 -7.69
C LEU A 167 19.57 12.72 -7.14
N ASP A 168 20.55 13.62 -7.30
CA ASP A 168 20.43 15.02 -6.87
C ASP A 168 19.46 15.84 -7.73
N ARG A 169 19.37 15.52 -9.03
CA ARG A 169 18.41 16.16 -9.94
C ARG A 169 16.98 15.80 -9.59
N ASP A 170 16.73 14.55 -9.22
CA ASP A 170 15.36 14.03 -9.03
C ASP A 170 14.87 14.13 -7.58
N HIS A 171 15.79 14.17 -6.61
CA HIS A 171 15.46 14.18 -5.19
C HIS A 171 16.18 15.30 -4.47
N PHE A 172 15.41 16.20 -3.85
CA PHE A 172 15.96 17.24 -2.97
C PHE A 172 16.21 16.68 -1.56
N GLY A 173 17.31 17.09 -0.94
CA GLY A 173 17.76 16.57 0.37
C GLY A 173 18.17 15.10 0.30
N LEU A 174 17.87 14.32 1.35
CA LEU A 174 18.16 12.88 1.42
C LEU A 174 19.65 12.52 1.24
N ASP A 175 20.57 13.39 1.67
CA ASP A 175 22.00 13.24 1.40
C ASP A 175 22.57 11.92 1.90
N ASP A 176 22.18 11.50 3.12
CA ASP A 176 22.59 10.22 3.69
C ASP A 176 22.08 9.03 2.89
N VAL A 177 20.81 9.08 2.45
CA VAL A 177 20.18 8.00 1.65
C VAL A 177 20.86 7.89 0.28
N LYS A 178 21.09 9.02 -0.39
CA LYS A 178 21.79 9.05 -1.68
C LYS A 178 23.20 8.51 -1.55
N LYS A 179 23.93 8.92 -0.50
CA LYS A 179 25.28 8.44 -0.22
C LYS A 179 25.31 6.92 -0.06
N ARG A 180 24.38 6.35 0.71
CA ARG A 180 24.23 4.89 0.89
C ARG A 180 23.94 4.17 -0.43
N ILE A 181 23.06 4.71 -1.27
CA ILE A 181 22.80 4.17 -2.61
C ILE A 181 24.09 4.17 -3.45
N ILE A 182 24.88 5.25 -3.41
CA ILE A 182 26.15 5.31 -4.16
C ILE A 182 27.18 4.33 -3.61
N GLU A 183 27.29 4.17 -2.29
CA GLU A 183 28.14 3.15 -1.65
C GLU A 183 27.76 1.75 -2.14
N TYR A 184 26.46 1.44 -2.16
CA TYR A 184 25.94 0.17 -2.68
C TYR A 184 26.29 -0.07 -4.15
N LEU A 185 26.07 0.93 -5.00
CA LEU A 185 26.43 0.85 -6.43
C LEU A 185 27.94 0.72 -6.65
N ALA A 186 28.77 1.28 -5.77
CA ALA A 186 30.22 1.14 -5.83
C ALA A 186 30.65 -0.30 -5.54
N VAL A 187 30.03 -0.96 -4.56
CA VAL A 187 30.28 -2.38 -4.25
C VAL A 187 29.90 -3.27 -5.43
N LEU A 188 28.72 -3.06 -6.03
CA LEU A 188 28.30 -3.81 -7.22
C LEU A 188 29.28 -3.65 -8.39
N LYS A 189 29.77 -2.42 -8.62
CA LYS A 189 30.77 -2.14 -9.66
C LYS A 189 32.09 -2.90 -9.42
N LEU A 190 32.52 -3.02 -8.17
CA LEU A 190 33.77 -3.72 -7.83
C LEU A 190 33.65 -5.24 -7.96
N ARG A 191 32.50 -5.81 -7.57
CA ARG A 191 32.29 -7.27 -7.58
C ARG A 191 31.98 -7.82 -8.98
N ASN A 192 31.45 -6.98 -9.88
CA ASN A 192 31.03 -7.37 -11.24
C ASN A 192 29.97 -8.50 -11.24
N ASP A 193 29.31 -8.71 -10.10
CA ASP A 193 28.16 -9.59 -9.91
C ASP A 193 27.07 -8.86 -9.08
N MET A 194 25.83 -9.35 -9.15
CA MET A 194 24.70 -8.79 -8.40
C MET A 194 24.45 -9.54 -7.08
N LYS A 195 25.43 -10.33 -6.60
CA LYS A 195 25.32 -11.12 -5.37
C LYS A 195 25.55 -10.26 -4.13
N SER A 196 24.75 -9.22 -3.98
CA SER A 196 24.75 -8.29 -2.85
C SER A 196 23.40 -8.38 -2.13
N PRO A 197 23.34 -8.13 -0.80
CA PRO A 197 22.08 -7.96 -0.11
C PRO A 197 21.18 -6.97 -0.84
N ILE A 198 19.87 -7.16 -0.74
CA ILE A 198 18.90 -6.35 -1.46
C ILE A 198 18.69 -5.04 -0.72
N LEU A 199 18.69 -3.92 -1.43
CA LEU A 199 18.44 -2.64 -0.79
C LEU A 199 16.96 -2.53 -0.39
N CYS A 200 16.68 -2.24 0.88
CA CYS A 200 15.34 -1.97 1.38
C CYS A 200 15.22 -0.52 1.85
N LEU A 201 14.44 0.28 1.12
CA LEU A 201 14.12 1.65 1.50
C LEU A 201 12.94 1.62 2.48
N TYR A 202 13.20 1.95 3.74
CA TYR A 202 12.20 1.98 4.81
C TYR A 202 11.90 3.42 5.23
N GLY A 203 10.64 3.76 5.47
CA GLY A 203 10.29 5.09 5.98
C GLY A 203 8.79 5.40 5.87
N PRO A 204 8.32 6.57 6.30
CA PRO A 204 6.91 6.95 6.19
C PRO A 204 6.44 7.03 4.72
N PRO A 205 5.13 6.99 4.46
CA PRO A 205 4.61 7.12 3.10
C PRO A 205 4.87 8.53 2.54
N GLY A 206 5.11 8.62 1.22
CA GLY A 206 5.27 9.91 0.54
C GLY A 206 6.65 10.55 0.65
N VAL A 207 7.69 9.82 1.09
CA VAL A 207 9.10 10.28 1.14
C VAL A 207 9.92 9.94 -0.11
N GLY A 208 9.28 9.61 -1.22
CA GLY A 208 9.99 9.38 -2.49
C GLY A 208 10.74 8.04 -2.64
N LYS A 209 10.43 7.03 -1.82
CA LYS A 209 11.07 5.69 -1.90
C LYS A 209 10.97 5.05 -3.29
N THR A 210 9.76 4.99 -3.84
CA THR A 210 9.52 4.40 -5.17
C THR A 210 10.21 5.21 -6.28
N SER A 211 10.25 6.55 -6.14
CA SER A 211 10.90 7.42 -7.12
C SER A 211 12.43 7.34 -7.05
N LEU A 212 13.03 7.05 -5.89
CA LEU A 212 14.46 6.76 -5.78
C LEU A 212 14.84 5.52 -6.61
N GLY A 213 14.04 4.45 -6.53
CA GLY A 213 14.29 3.25 -7.35
C GLY A 213 14.22 3.53 -8.85
N LYS A 214 13.34 4.43 -9.29
CA LYS A 214 13.29 4.89 -10.69
C LYS A 214 14.56 5.65 -11.09
N SER A 215 15.05 6.55 -10.25
CA SER A 215 16.29 7.29 -10.50
C SER A 215 17.52 6.37 -10.51
N VAL A 216 17.53 5.29 -9.71
CA VAL A 216 18.57 4.24 -9.75
C VAL A 216 18.56 3.51 -11.09
N ALA A 217 17.38 3.13 -11.60
CA ALA A 217 17.25 2.51 -12.92
C ALA A 217 17.78 3.42 -14.05
N GLU A 218 17.40 4.70 -14.04
CA GLU A 218 17.89 5.69 -15.01
C GLU A 218 19.42 5.91 -14.91
N ALA A 219 19.94 5.92 -13.68
CA ALA A 219 21.36 6.04 -13.42
C ALA A 219 22.15 4.87 -14.00
N LEU A 220 21.66 3.64 -13.82
CA LEU A 220 22.28 2.43 -14.37
C LEU A 220 22.02 2.26 -15.87
N GLY A 221 21.03 2.95 -16.43
CA GLY A 221 20.62 2.76 -17.83
C GLY A 221 19.89 1.44 -18.07
N ARG A 222 19.23 0.93 -17.02
CA ARG A 222 18.45 -0.31 -17.03
C ARG A 222 16.96 0.02 -17.08
N GLU A 223 16.16 -0.91 -17.61
CA GLU A 223 14.71 -0.77 -17.61
C GLU A 223 14.14 -0.77 -16.18
N TYR A 224 13.15 0.10 -15.96
CA TYR A 224 12.48 0.25 -14.67
C TYR A 224 11.21 -0.59 -14.63
N VAL A 225 11.15 -1.49 -13.66
CA VAL A 225 9.98 -2.33 -13.40
C VAL A 225 9.49 -2.10 -11.98
N ARG A 226 8.19 -1.88 -11.81
CA ARG A 226 7.56 -1.75 -10.48
C ARG A 226 6.55 -2.87 -10.28
N ILE A 227 6.70 -3.59 -9.17
CA ILE A 227 5.75 -4.61 -8.72
C ILE A 227 5.22 -4.22 -7.36
N SER A 228 3.91 -4.04 -7.26
CA SER A 228 3.24 -3.83 -5.97
C SER A 228 3.01 -5.18 -5.31
N LEU A 229 3.57 -5.37 -4.11
CA LEU A 229 3.37 -6.55 -3.28
C LEU A 229 2.22 -6.37 -2.27
N GLY A 230 1.73 -5.14 -2.11
CA GLY A 230 0.62 -4.85 -1.21
C GLY A 230 -0.65 -5.61 -1.58
N GLY A 231 -1.18 -6.38 -0.62
CA GLY A 231 -2.41 -7.13 -0.77
C GLY A 231 -2.26 -8.50 -1.45
N LEU A 232 -1.02 -8.91 -1.78
CA LEU A 232 -0.76 -10.28 -2.24
C LEU A 232 -1.08 -11.29 -1.13
N ARG A 233 -1.78 -12.35 -1.53
CA ARG A 233 -2.24 -13.43 -0.64
C ARG A 233 -1.90 -14.83 -1.15
N ASP A 234 -1.53 -14.95 -2.41
CA ASP A 234 -1.27 -16.24 -3.05
C ASP A 234 0.13 -16.25 -3.67
N GLU A 235 0.80 -17.37 -3.49
CA GLU A 235 2.10 -17.70 -4.06
C GLU A 235 2.05 -17.76 -5.59
N SER A 236 0.90 -18.17 -6.14
CA SER A 236 0.67 -18.25 -7.59
C SER A 236 0.79 -16.89 -8.29
N GLU A 237 0.64 -15.77 -7.57
CA GLU A 237 0.86 -14.45 -8.16
C GLU A 237 2.35 -14.17 -8.43
N ILE A 238 3.26 -14.82 -7.68
CA ILE A 238 4.72 -14.69 -7.88
C ILE A 238 5.24 -15.77 -8.83
N ARG A 239 4.84 -17.04 -8.62
CA ARG A 239 5.32 -18.21 -9.40
C ARG A 239 4.41 -18.63 -10.56
N GLY A 240 3.26 -17.99 -10.76
CA GLY A 240 2.30 -18.39 -11.79
C GLY A 240 1.50 -19.64 -11.46
N HIS A 241 0.58 -19.97 -12.36
CA HIS A 241 -0.23 -21.19 -12.31
C HIS A 241 0.40 -22.30 -13.15
N ARG A 242 0.11 -23.57 -12.84
CA ARG A 242 0.49 -24.67 -13.72
C ARG A 242 -0.17 -24.51 -15.09
N LYS A 243 0.58 -24.72 -16.17
CA LYS A 243 0.09 -24.52 -17.55
C LYS A 243 -1.12 -25.37 -17.91
N THR A 244 -1.37 -26.48 -17.19
CA THR A 244 -2.51 -27.37 -17.40
C THR A 244 -3.86 -26.76 -17.02
N TYR A 245 -3.88 -25.64 -16.27
CA TYR A 245 -5.13 -24.97 -15.90
C TYR A 245 -5.64 -24.09 -17.05
N ILE A 246 -6.94 -24.15 -17.31
CA ILE A 246 -7.60 -23.28 -18.28
C ILE A 246 -7.48 -21.84 -17.79
N GLY A 247 -6.88 -20.97 -18.60
CA GLY A 247 -6.59 -19.58 -18.23
C GLY A 247 -5.33 -19.41 -17.35
N ALA A 248 -4.46 -20.41 -17.29
CA ALA A 248 -3.18 -20.29 -16.58
C ALA A 248 -2.35 -19.12 -17.10
N MET A 249 -1.73 -18.40 -16.17
CA MET A 249 -0.85 -17.27 -16.46
C MET A 249 0.49 -17.45 -15.75
N PRO A 250 1.59 -16.96 -16.34
CA PRO A 250 2.87 -16.89 -15.66
C PRO A 250 2.82 -15.90 -14.50
N GLY A 251 3.73 -16.05 -13.55
CA GLY A 251 3.83 -15.18 -12.38
C GLY A 251 4.19 -13.74 -12.74
N ARG A 252 3.91 -12.80 -11.83
CA ARG A 252 4.16 -11.36 -12.03
C ARG A 252 5.62 -11.06 -12.35
N ILE A 253 6.57 -11.86 -11.85
CA ILE A 253 8.00 -11.70 -12.13
C ILE A 253 8.28 -11.92 -13.62
N ILE A 254 7.88 -13.08 -14.14
CA ILE A 254 8.05 -13.45 -15.56
C ILE A 254 7.28 -12.51 -16.49
N GLN A 255 6.03 -12.15 -16.13
CA GLN A 255 5.26 -11.17 -16.90
C GLN A 255 5.95 -9.81 -16.98
N SER A 256 6.60 -9.38 -15.90
CA SER A 256 7.28 -8.09 -15.85
C SER A 256 8.59 -8.10 -16.63
N LEU A 257 9.31 -9.23 -16.65
CA LEU A 257 10.48 -9.42 -17.52
C LEU A 257 10.10 -9.37 -18.99
N LYS A 258 9.02 -10.06 -19.38
CA LYS A 258 8.45 -9.98 -20.73
C LYS A 258 8.15 -8.52 -21.13
N LYS A 259 7.57 -7.73 -20.23
CA LYS A 259 7.29 -6.29 -20.48
C LYS A 259 8.55 -5.44 -20.55
N ALA A 260 9.58 -5.77 -19.78
CA ALA A 260 10.84 -5.01 -19.75
C ALA A 260 11.71 -5.29 -20.99
N GLY A 261 11.57 -6.46 -21.62
CA GLY A 261 12.34 -6.82 -22.82
C GLY A 261 13.86 -6.97 -22.57
N THR A 262 14.29 -7.04 -21.31
CA THR A 262 15.69 -7.26 -20.91
C THR A 262 15.76 -8.16 -19.67
N SER A 263 16.86 -8.91 -19.51
CA SER A 263 17.11 -9.81 -18.37
C SER A 263 17.91 -9.17 -17.22
N ASN A 264 18.28 -7.89 -17.31
CA ASN A 264 18.91 -7.14 -16.20
C ASN A 264 18.16 -5.86 -15.76
N PRO A 265 16.81 -5.81 -15.71
CA PRO A 265 16.08 -4.64 -15.26
C PRO A 265 16.29 -4.36 -13.76
N VAL A 266 15.86 -3.18 -13.31
CA VAL A 266 15.73 -2.84 -11.90
C VAL A 266 14.28 -3.05 -11.47
N PHE A 267 14.06 -4.01 -10.59
CA PHE A 267 12.76 -4.33 -10.00
C PHE A 267 12.59 -3.58 -8.68
N VAL A 268 11.59 -2.70 -8.61
CA VAL A 268 11.14 -2.09 -7.36
C VAL A 268 9.96 -2.88 -6.81
N LEU A 269 10.20 -3.55 -5.69
CA LEU A 269 9.22 -4.29 -4.91
C LEU A 269 8.57 -3.34 -3.90
N ASP A 270 7.39 -2.85 -4.25
CA ASP A 270 6.67 -1.84 -3.48
C ASP A 270 5.79 -2.48 -2.39
N GLU A 271 5.78 -1.87 -1.21
CA GLU A 271 4.96 -2.30 -0.06
C GLU A 271 5.18 -3.76 0.36
N ILE A 272 6.44 -4.21 0.47
CA ILE A 272 6.78 -5.57 0.93
C ILE A 272 6.29 -5.86 2.36
N ASP A 273 6.09 -4.80 3.15
CA ASP A 273 5.56 -4.85 4.51
C ASP A 273 4.06 -5.18 4.58
N LYS A 274 3.38 -5.21 3.43
CA LYS A 274 1.95 -5.54 3.30
C LYS A 274 1.68 -6.91 2.67
N LEU A 275 2.70 -7.76 2.59
CA LEU A 275 2.51 -9.16 2.28
C LEU A 275 1.65 -9.81 3.36
N SER A 276 0.66 -10.59 2.94
CA SER A 276 -0.26 -11.26 3.85
C SER A 276 -0.28 -12.76 3.56
N VAL A 277 -0.27 -13.56 4.63
CA VAL A 277 -0.39 -15.01 4.51
C VAL A 277 -1.84 -15.34 4.17
N GLY A 278 -2.05 -15.99 3.02
CA GLY A 278 -3.35 -16.50 2.60
C GLY A 278 -3.54 -17.98 2.93
N ASN A 279 -4.71 -18.52 2.56
CA ASN A 279 -5.00 -19.94 2.74
C ASN A 279 -4.30 -20.85 1.70
N GLN A 280 -3.78 -20.28 0.61
CA GLN A 280 -3.19 -21.00 -0.52
C GLN A 280 -1.65 -21.05 -0.50
N GLY A 281 -1.01 -20.47 0.52
CA GLY A 281 0.44 -20.45 0.66
C GLY A 281 0.93 -19.15 1.30
N ASP A 282 2.22 -19.11 1.59
CA ASP A 282 2.89 -17.90 2.07
C ASP A 282 3.66 -17.25 0.90
N PRO A 283 3.19 -16.12 0.35
CA PRO A 283 3.89 -15.43 -0.74
C PRO A 283 5.30 -15.00 -0.34
N SER A 284 5.59 -14.86 0.96
CA SER A 284 6.93 -14.53 1.47
C SER A 284 7.94 -15.63 1.14
N SER A 285 7.51 -16.91 1.09
CA SER A 285 8.36 -18.04 0.73
C SER A 285 8.78 -18.01 -0.74
N ALA A 286 7.86 -17.69 -1.66
CA ALA A 286 8.22 -17.47 -3.06
C ALA A 286 9.11 -16.24 -3.25
N MET A 287 8.91 -15.19 -2.45
CA MET A 287 9.79 -14.02 -2.47
C MET A 287 11.21 -14.35 -1.99
N LEU A 288 11.40 -15.29 -1.05
CA LEU A 288 12.73 -15.73 -0.64
C LEU A 288 13.50 -16.35 -1.80
N GLU A 289 12.87 -17.18 -2.63
CA GLU A 289 13.52 -17.76 -3.81
C GLU A 289 13.93 -16.70 -4.85
N VAL A 290 13.06 -15.71 -5.08
CA VAL A 290 13.35 -14.58 -6.00
C VAL A 290 14.51 -13.72 -5.49
N LEU A 291 14.59 -13.54 -4.16
CA LEU A 291 15.50 -12.59 -3.53
C LEU A 291 16.82 -13.22 -3.07
N ASP A 292 16.89 -14.53 -2.88
CA ASP A 292 18.11 -15.20 -2.46
C ASP A 292 19.10 -15.32 -3.64
N PRO A 293 20.30 -14.69 -3.58
CA PRO A 293 21.30 -14.78 -4.65
C PRO A 293 21.84 -16.21 -4.89
N GLU A 294 21.57 -17.16 -4.00
CA GLU A 294 21.92 -18.57 -4.18
C GLU A 294 20.87 -19.36 -4.95
N GLN A 295 19.60 -18.92 -4.94
CA GLN A 295 18.47 -19.63 -5.57
C GLN A 295 17.98 -18.96 -6.85
N ASN A 296 18.12 -17.64 -6.95
CA ASN A 296 17.52 -16.85 -8.02
C ASN A 296 18.11 -17.10 -9.43
N GLY A 297 19.19 -17.87 -9.55
CA GLY A 297 19.75 -18.30 -10.83
C GLY A 297 18.91 -19.35 -11.57
N GLU A 298 18.04 -20.07 -10.86
CA GLU A 298 17.12 -21.06 -11.42
C GLU A 298 15.69 -20.87 -10.87
N PHE A 299 15.19 -19.62 -10.83
CA PHE A 299 13.86 -19.32 -10.30
C PHE A 299 12.77 -20.10 -11.04
N TYR A 300 12.00 -20.91 -10.32
CA TYR A 300 11.01 -21.79 -10.94
C TYR A 300 9.62 -21.14 -11.01
N ASP A 301 9.14 -20.90 -12.23
CA ASP A 301 7.75 -20.49 -12.48
C ASP A 301 6.91 -21.71 -12.92
N ASN A 302 5.75 -21.89 -12.30
CA ASN A 302 4.85 -23.02 -12.53
C ASN A 302 4.26 -23.04 -13.94
N PHE A 303 4.11 -21.89 -14.59
CA PHE A 303 3.62 -21.81 -15.95
C PHE A 303 4.75 -22.12 -16.93
N LEU A 304 5.94 -21.60 -16.67
CA LEU A 304 7.14 -21.83 -17.48
C LEU A 304 7.64 -23.29 -17.38
N GLU A 305 7.42 -23.93 -16.23
CA GLU A 305 7.90 -25.28 -15.87
C GLU A 305 9.43 -25.45 -15.99
N MET A 306 10.16 -24.34 -15.92
CA MET A 306 11.61 -24.27 -16.08
C MET A 306 12.16 -23.14 -15.21
N GLY A 307 13.42 -23.29 -14.78
CA GLY A 307 14.16 -22.22 -14.09
C GLY A 307 14.46 -21.05 -15.04
N TYR A 308 14.26 -19.83 -14.55
CA TYR A 308 14.65 -18.59 -15.24
C TYR A 308 15.73 -17.87 -14.42
N ASP A 309 16.81 -17.43 -15.08
CA ASP A 309 17.92 -16.74 -14.39
C ASP A 309 17.55 -15.29 -14.04
N LEU A 310 17.35 -15.03 -12.75
CA LEU A 310 17.13 -13.70 -12.18
C LEU A 310 18.42 -13.09 -11.59
N SER A 311 19.56 -13.77 -11.67
CA SER A 311 20.82 -13.36 -11.02
C SER A 311 21.36 -12.01 -11.51
N LYS A 312 20.92 -11.51 -12.67
CA LYS A 312 21.30 -10.19 -13.20
C LYS A 312 20.29 -9.09 -12.92
N VAL A 313 19.10 -9.44 -12.42
CA VAL A 313 18.05 -8.50 -12.03
C VAL A 313 18.46 -7.79 -10.75
N MET A 314 18.30 -6.47 -10.70
CA MET A 314 18.55 -5.71 -9.48
C MET A 314 17.22 -5.51 -8.73
N PHE A 315 17.11 -6.06 -7.53
CA PHE A 315 15.93 -5.86 -6.69
C PHE A 315 16.14 -4.68 -5.72
N LEU A 316 15.10 -3.86 -5.57
CA LEU A 316 14.99 -2.77 -4.61
C LEU A 316 13.65 -2.93 -3.88
N ALA A 317 13.67 -3.15 -2.58
CA ALA A 317 12.46 -3.24 -1.78
C ALA A 317 12.09 -1.87 -1.19
N THR A 318 10.80 -1.64 -0.99
CA THR A 318 10.33 -0.50 -0.19
C THR A 318 9.31 -0.95 0.85
N ALA A 319 9.40 -0.35 2.03
CA ALA A 319 8.56 -0.67 3.17
C ALA A 319 8.14 0.59 3.94
N ASN A 320 6.99 0.54 4.60
CA ASN A 320 6.58 1.56 5.57
C ASN A 320 6.78 1.15 7.02
N SER A 321 6.81 -0.17 7.28
CA SER A 321 7.05 -0.77 8.59
C SER A 321 7.99 -1.98 8.45
N LEU A 322 9.00 -2.10 9.30
CA LEU A 322 9.84 -3.30 9.35
C LEU A 322 9.18 -4.44 10.14
N ASN A 323 8.31 -4.10 11.10
CA ASN A 323 7.75 -5.04 12.07
C ASN A 323 6.85 -6.12 11.43
N THR A 324 6.33 -5.87 10.23
CA THR A 324 5.42 -6.78 9.53
C THR A 324 6.13 -7.64 8.50
N ILE A 325 7.42 -7.38 8.25
CA ILE A 325 8.23 -8.16 7.29
C ILE A 325 8.74 -9.42 7.98
N GLN A 326 8.72 -10.54 7.28
CA GLN A 326 9.27 -11.80 7.78
C GLN A 326 10.78 -11.65 8.09
N PRO A 327 11.28 -12.14 9.24
CA PRO A 327 12.69 -12.02 9.61
C PRO A 327 13.66 -12.58 8.56
N ALA A 328 13.32 -13.70 7.93
CA ALA A 328 14.14 -14.31 6.87
C ALA A 328 14.37 -13.38 5.68
N LEU A 329 13.39 -12.53 5.34
CA LEU A 329 13.54 -11.53 4.28
C LEU A 329 14.41 -10.36 4.75
N LEU A 330 14.26 -9.93 6.00
CA LEU A 330 15.06 -8.84 6.58
C LEU A 330 16.55 -9.19 6.63
N ASP A 331 16.90 -10.42 6.97
CA ASP A 331 18.30 -10.89 7.00
C ASP A 331 18.99 -10.87 5.63
N ARG A 332 18.22 -10.82 4.55
CA ARG A 332 18.70 -10.71 3.16
C ARG A 332 18.72 -9.27 2.64
N MET A 333 18.32 -8.30 3.46
CA MET A 333 18.17 -6.90 3.07
C MET A 333 19.17 -5.97 3.77
N GLU A 334 19.69 -5.01 3.02
CA GLU A 334 20.35 -3.82 3.56
C GLU A 334 19.32 -2.71 3.76
N ILE A 335 19.05 -2.38 5.02
CA ILE A 335 17.99 -1.43 5.38
C ILE A 335 18.52 0.01 5.34
N ILE A 336 17.89 0.86 4.53
CA ILE A 336 18.12 2.30 4.50
C ILE A 336 16.88 3.03 5.02
N ASN A 337 17.04 3.76 6.12
CA ASN A 337 15.99 4.60 6.68
C ASN A 337 15.88 5.92 5.92
N VAL A 338 14.72 6.17 5.33
CA VAL A 338 14.35 7.41 4.65
C VAL A 338 13.44 8.20 5.59
N THR A 339 13.98 9.24 6.20
CA THR A 339 13.24 10.10 7.14
C THR A 339 12.23 10.99 6.44
N GLY A 340 11.31 11.57 7.22
CA GLY A 340 10.43 12.64 6.75
C GLY A 340 11.20 13.92 6.40
N TYR A 341 10.49 14.88 5.81
CA TYR A 341 11.04 16.16 5.40
C TYR A 341 10.66 17.28 6.37
N THR A 342 11.58 18.22 6.55
CA THR A 342 11.36 19.53 7.17
C THR A 342 10.46 20.42 6.29
N ILE A 343 9.91 21.49 6.85
CA ILE A 343 9.04 22.41 6.10
C ILE A 343 9.83 23.05 4.95
N GLU A 344 11.05 23.46 5.23
CA GLU A 344 11.98 24.07 4.27
C GLU A 344 12.30 23.11 3.12
N GLU A 345 12.55 21.84 3.42
CA GLU A 345 12.74 20.81 2.40
C GLU A 345 11.47 20.59 1.57
N LYS A 346 10.29 20.51 2.21
CA LYS A 346 9.02 20.36 1.49
C LYS A 346 8.73 21.51 0.54
N VAL A 347 9.07 22.75 0.92
CA VAL A 347 8.95 23.92 0.05
C VAL A 347 9.82 23.76 -1.20
N GLU A 348 11.09 23.35 -1.03
CA GLU A 348 12.00 23.15 -2.16
C GLU A 348 11.56 21.97 -3.04
N ILE A 349 11.11 20.87 -2.44
CA ILE A 349 10.54 19.71 -3.16
C ILE A 349 9.30 20.14 -3.97
N ALA A 350 8.40 20.91 -3.35
CA ALA A 350 7.20 21.41 -4.01
C ALA A 350 7.54 22.29 -5.22
N LYS A 351 8.49 23.20 -5.06
CA LYS A 351 8.89 24.14 -6.11
C LYS A 351 9.64 23.48 -7.27
N ARG A 352 10.58 22.57 -6.97
CA ARG A 352 11.46 21.95 -7.97
C ARG A 352 10.82 20.76 -8.68
N HIS A 353 9.98 19.99 -7.97
CA HIS A 353 9.50 18.71 -8.48
C HIS A 353 7.96 18.65 -8.55
N LEU A 354 7.24 18.91 -7.46
CA LEU A 354 5.80 18.63 -7.41
C LEU A 354 4.98 19.59 -8.27
N LEU A 355 5.20 20.91 -8.17
CA LEU A 355 4.44 21.89 -8.93
C LEU A 355 4.68 21.77 -10.45
N PRO A 356 5.93 21.67 -10.95
CA PRO A 356 6.17 21.43 -12.37
C PRO A 356 5.56 20.11 -12.87
N LYS A 357 5.64 19.04 -12.07
CA LYS A 357 5.02 17.75 -12.38
C LYS A 357 3.50 17.89 -12.50
N GLN A 358 2.85 18.50 -11.52
CA GLN A 358 1.40 18.68 -11.52
C GLN A 358 0.91 19.57 -12.68
N LEU A 359 1.65 20.64 -13.02
CA LEU A 359 1.35 21.46 -14.19
C LEU A 359 1.38 20.64 -15.49
N LYS A 360 2.44 19.85 -15.68
CA LYS A 360 2.58 18.98 -16.86
C LYS A 360 1.49 17.92 -16.95
N GLU A 361 1.15 17.28 -15.83
CA GLU A 361 0.08 16.26 -15.76
C GLU A 361 -1.30 16.84 -16.09
N HIS A 362 -1.53 18.12 -15.81
CA HIS A 362 -2.78 18.83 -16.14
C HIS A 362 -2.70 19.61 -17.46
N GLY A 363 -1.66 19.41 -18.27
CA GLY A 363 -1.52 20.04 -19.59
C GLY A 363 -1.27 21.55 -19.58
N LEU A 364 -0.80 22.10 -18.46
CA LEU A 364 -0.51 23.53 -18.30
C LEU A 364 0.98 23.85 -18.51
N ASP A 365 1.27 25.01 -19.09
CA ASP A 365 2.63 25.54 -19.17
C ASP A 365 3.14 25.99 -17.79
N GLY A 366 4.45 25.97 -17.58
CA GLY A 366 5.12 26.41 -16.34
C GLY A 366 4.87 27.89 -15.97
N LYS A 367 4.26 28.66 -16.88
CA LYS A 367 3.85 30.06 -16.66
C LYS A 367 2.41 30.21 -16.19
N ALA A 368 1.58 29.16 -16.28
CA ALA A 368 0.16 29.22 -15.98
C ALA A 368 -0.14 29.43 -14.49
N LEU A 369 0.75 28.98 -13.60
CA LEU A 369 0.60 29.13 -12.16
C LEU A 369 1.96 29.25 -11.46
N LYS A 370 2.09 30.23 -10.57
CA LYS A 370 3.28 30.44 -9.73
C LYS A 370 2.87 30.58 -8.28
N ILE A 371 3.40 29.68 -7.44
CA ILE A 371 3.19 29.70 -5.99
C ILE A 371 4.49 30.14 -5.33
N GLY A 372 4.44 31.22 -4.55
CA GLY A 372 5.58 31.75 -3.82
C GLY A 372 5.95 30.89 -2.60
N LYS A 373 7.15 31.12 -2.05
CA LYS A 373 7.64 30.39 -0.86
C LYS A 373 6.68 30.50 0.32
N THR A 374 6.21 31.71 0.61
CA THR A 374 5.27 31.99 1.71
C THR A 374 3.93 31.30 1.53
N GLN A 375 3.44 31.18 0.29
CA GLN A 375 2.19 30.47 0.00
C GLN A 375 2.38 28.96 0.12
N LEU A 376 3.52 28.42 -0.32
CA LEU A 376 3.85 27.00 -0.12
C LEU A 376 3.94 26.65 1.37
N GLU A 377 4.62 27.49 2.17
CA GLU A 377 4.67 27.35 3.64
C GLU A 377 3.25 27.34 4.23
N LYS A 378 2.38 28.28 3.82
CA LYS A 378 0.97 28.32 4.25
C LYS A 378 0.21 27.04 3.88
N ILE A 379 0.42 26.49 2.68
CA ILE A 379 -0.21 25.22 2.26
C ILE A 379 0.29 24.06 3.12
N ILE A 380 1.61 23.98 3.35
CA ILE A 380 2.23 22.92 4.13
C ILE A 380 1.72 22.95 5.58
N GLU A 381 1.72 24.11 6.22
CA GLU A 381 1.33 24.24 7.63
C GLU A 381 -0.18 24.15 7.85
N GLY A 382 -0.99 24.77 6.99
CA GLY A 382 -2.43 24.89 7.20
C GLY A 382 -3.27 23.74 6.64
N TYR A 383 -2.71 22.94 5.72
CA TYR A 383 -3.47 21.95 4.96
C TYR A 383 -2.82 20.57 4.87
N THR A 384 -1.62 20.37 5.46
CA THR A 384 -0.96 19.06 5.50
C THR A 384 -0.46 18.71 6.90
N ARG A 385 -0.64 17.45 7.34
CA ARG A 385 -0.07 16.90 8.58
C ARG A 385 0.49 15.51 8.32
N GLU A 386 1.67 15.47 7.74
CA GLU A 386 2.38 14.24 7.36
C GLU A 386 3.91 14.43 7.37
N SER A 387 4.68 13.35 7.45
CA SER A 387 6.14 13.38 7.27
C SER A 387 6.58 13.50 5.81
N GLY A 388 5.79 12.97 4.87
CA GLY A 388 6.06 13.01 3.43
C GLY A 388 5.48 14.23 2.72
N VAL A 389 5.33 14.11 1.40
CA VAL A 389 4.75 15.16 0.53
C VAL A 389 3.52 14.71 -0.27
N ARG A 390 2.89 13.59 0.10
CA ARG A 390 1.74 13.04 -0.64
C ARG A 390 0.50 13.93 -0.53
N GLY A 391 0.15 14.33 0.68
CA GLY A 391 -0.89 15.32 0.95
C GLY A 391 -0.55 16.70 0.38
N LEU A 392 0.72 17.09 0.39
CA LEU A 392 1.18 18.33 -0.26
C LEU A 392 0.95 18.29 -1.78
N GLU A 393 1.35 17.21 -2.45
CA GLU A 393 1.10 17.01 -3.89
C GLU A 393 -0.40 17.10 -4.21
N GLN A 394 -1.26 16.51 -3.37
CA GLN A 394 -2.71 16.62 -3.53
C GLN A 394 -3.25 18.06 -3.41
N GLN A 395 -2.73 18.87 -2.49
CA GLN A 395 -3.14 20.27 -2.38
C GLN A 395 -2.63 21.09 -3.58
N LEU A 396 -1.40 20.85 -4.03
CA LEU A 396 -0.86 21.49 -5.23
C LEU A 396 -1.69 21.13 -6.47
N ALA A 397 -2.11 19.88 -6.61
CA ALA A 397 -3.00 19.45 -7.69
C ALA A 397 -4.34 20.21 -7.69
N LYS A 398 -4.89 20.54 -6.51
CA LYS A 398 -6.11 21.37 -6.41
C LYS A 398 -5.86 22.80 -6.89
N MET A 399 -4.74 23.41 -6.49
CA MET A 399 -4.35 24.75 -6.97
C MET A 399 -4.17 24.78 -8.49
N VAL A 400 -3.54 23.74 -9.05
CA VAL A 400 -3.34 23.58 -10.49
C VAL A 400 -4.69 23.38 -11.21
N ARG A 401 -5.61 22.59 -10.66
CA ARG A 401 -6.96 22.42 -11.21
C ARG A 401 -7.78 23.72 -11.19
N TYR A 402 -7.63 24.55 -10.17
CA TYR A 402 -8.26 25.87 -10.15
C TYR A 402 -7.79 26.74 -11.33
N ALA A 403 -6.47 26.80 -11.57
CA ALA A 403 -5.93 27.51 -12.72
C ALA A 403 -6.43 26.91 -14.05
N ALA A 404 -6.42 25.57 -14.17
CA ALA A 404 -6.93 24.89 -15.36
C ALA A 404 -8.41 25.18 -15.63
N LYS A 405 -9.24 25.17 -14.58
CA LYS A 405 -10.67 25.49 -14.65
C LYS A 405 -10.88 26.92 -15.15
N ASN A 406 -10.19 27.90 -14.59
CA ASN A 406 -10.34 29.31 -14.99
C ASN A 406 -9.85 29.56 -16.42
N ILE A 407 -8.74 28.93 -16.84
CA ILE A 407 -8.29 28.97 -18.24
C ILE A 407 -9.37 28.39 -19.17
N ALA A 408 -9.94 27.23 -18.83
CA ALA A 408 -10.95 26.57 -19.65
C ALA A 408 -12.29 27.32 -19.70
N MET A 409 -12.62 28.08 -18.65
CA MET A 409 -13.81 28.94 -18.59
C MET A 409 -13.57 30.36 -19.09
N GLU A 410 -12.35 30.69 -19.52
CA GLU A 410 -11.95 32.04 -19.92
C GLU A 410 -12.18 33.10 -18.81
N GLU A 411 -12.05 32.68 -17.54
CA GLU A 411 -12.18 33.54 -16.36
C GLU A 411 -10.82 34.13 -15.96
N GLU A 412 -10.80 35.39 -15.53
CA GLU A 412 -9.60 36.00 -14.97
C GLU A 412 -9.20 35.35 -13.64
N TYR A 413 -7.91 35.07 -13.46
CA TYR A 413 -7.38 34.52 -12.23
C TYR A 413 -5.94 34.97 -11.97
N ASN A 414 -5.52 34.87 -10.71
CA ASN A 414 -4.16 35.25 -10.31
C ASN A 414 -3.14 34.19 -10.71
N ILE A 415 -2.26 34.52 -11.66
CA ILE A 415 -1.13 33.66 -12.03
C ILE A 415 -0.14 33.54 -10.87
N LYS A 416 0.12 34.64 -10.14
CA LYS A 416 0.91 34.64 -8.90
C LYS A 416 -0.04 34.54 -7.73
N ILE A 417 -0.10 33.36 -7.12
CA ILE A 417 -1.01 33.06 -6.02
C ILE A 417 -0.65 33.88 -4.78
N THR A 418 -1.65 34.52 -4.21
CA THR A 418 -1.61 35.22 -2.91
C THR A 418 -2.09 34.30 -1.79
N ASN A 419 -1.95 34.75 -0.54
CA ASN A 419 -2.44 33.98 0.61
C ASN A 419 -3.97 33.87 0.65
N ASP A 420 -4.69 34.80 0.03
CA ASP A 420 -6.15 34.80 -0.01
C ASP A 420 -6.67 33.84 -1.07
N ASP A 421 -6.02 33.79 -2.24
CA ASP A 421 -6.29 32.79 -3.28
C ASP A 421 -6.13 31.35 -2.74
N VAL A 422 -5.13 31.10 -1.87
CA VAL A 422 -4.96 29.80 -1.22
C VAL A 422 -6.18 29.42 -0.38
N VAL A 423 -6.77 30.38 0.34
CA VAL A 423 -7.95 30.16 1.19
C VAL A 423 -9.21 30.02 0.35
N GLU A 424 -9.34 30.79 -0.73
CA GLU A 424 -10.45 30.66 -1.68
C GLU A 424 -10.48 29.25 -2.29
N VAL A 425 -9.33 28.75 -2.73
CA VAL A 425 -9.23 27.47 -3.45
C VAL A 425 -9.25 26.26 -2.51
N LEU A 426 -8.50 26.30 -1.40
CA LEU A 426 -8.36 25.16 -0.49
C LEU A 426 -9.38 25.20 0.67
N GLY A 427 -10.11 26.30 0.83
CA GLY A 427 -11.00 26.57 1.96
C GLY A 427 -10.24 27.08 3.19
N SER A 428 -10.95 27.22 4.31
CA SER A 428 -10.34 27.57 5.59
C SER A 428 -9.26 26.55 6.00
N PRO A 429 -8.12 27.00 6.58
CA PRO A 429 -7.10 26.10 7.10
C PRO A 429 -7.71 25.06 8.03
N LYS A 430 -7.41 23.78 7.76
CA LYS A 430 -7.95 22.66 8.55
C LYS A 430 -7.10 22.36 9.79
N LEU A 431 -5.87 22.84 9.78
CA LEU A 431 -4.87 22.63 10.79
C LEU A 431 -4.47 24.00 11.32
N GLU A 432 -5.14 24.44 12.38
CA GLU A 432 -4.53 25.43 13.26
C GLU A 432 -3.51 24.66 14.10
N ARG A 433 -2.21 24.91 13.92
CA ARG A 433 -1.24 24.48 14.93
C ARG A 433 -1.69 25.11 16.24
N ASP A 434 -1.79 24.30 17.29
CA ASP A 434 -2.24 24.67 18.63
C ASP A 434 -1.42 25.86 19.17
N LYS A 435 -1.77 27.07 18.74
CA LYS A 435 -1.27 28.33 19.30
C LYS A 435 -1.77 28.51 20.74
N TYR A 436 -2.74 27.70 21.15
CA TYR A 436 -3.52 27.89 22.36
C TYR A 436 -2.98 27.14 23.59
N GLU A 437 -2.15 26.12 23.44
CA GLU A 437 -1.61 25.36 24.58
C GLU A 437 -0.14 25.70 24.79
N ASN A 438 0.15 26.29 25.95
CA ASN A 438 1.48 26.78 26.32
C ASN A 438 1.79 26.36 27.75
N ASN A 439 3.07 26.27 28.11
CA ASN A 439 3.48 25.93 29.49
C ASN A 439 3.40 27.15 30.43
N ASN A 440 2.55 28.16 30.14
CA ASN A 440 2.43 29.33 31.01
C ASN A 440 1.65 29.04 32.30
N THR A 441 0.99 27.87 32.37
CA THR A 441 0.25 27.39 33.53
C THR A 441 1.05 26.28 34.22
N ALA A 442 1.10 26.31 35.56
CA ALA A 442 1.73 25.24 36.32
C ALA A 442 0.95 23.92 36.12
N GLY A 443 1.66 22.83 35.92
CA GLY A 443 1.04 21.53 35.59
C GLY A 443 0.73 21.31 34.12
N VAL A 444 1.26 22.13 33.20
CA VAL A 444 1.22 21.88 31.75
C VAL A 444 2.64 21.78 31.23
N VAL A 445 2.98 20.66 30.60
CA VAL A 445 4.33 20.38 30.10
C VAL A 445 4.30 19.84 28.68
N THR A 446 5.14 20.41 27.84
CA THR A 446 5.39 19.94 26.48
C THR A 446 6.18 18.62 26.50
N GLY A 447 5.57 17.57 26.01
CA GLY A 447 6.18 16.28 25.71
C GLY A 447 6.32 16.05 24.22
N LEU A 448 7.27 15.20 23.85
CA LEU A 448 7.43 14.70 22.48
C LEU A 448 6.86 13.29 22.40
N ALA A 449 6.07 13.03 21.38
CA ALA A 449 5.57 11.70 21.06
C ALA A 449 5.99 11.27 19.67
N TRP A 450 6.17 9.97 19.48
CA TRP A 450 6.31 9.39 18.16
C TRP A 450 4.95 8.87 17.70
N THR A 451 4.45 9.42 16.59
CA THR A 451 3.23 8.95 15.94
C THR A 451 3.58 8.25 14.63
N ARG A 452 2.60 7.53 14.06
CA ARG A 452 2.76 6.88 12.74
C ARG A 452 3.07 7.86 11.61
N VAL A 453 2.79 9.15 11.79
CA VAL A 453 3.03 10.20 10.80
C VAL A 453 4.25 11.06 11.13
N GLY A 454 5.04 10.70 12.16
CA GLY A 454 6.26 11.38 12.58
C GLY A 454 6.24 11.78 14.06
N GLY A 455 7.22 12.59 14.46
CA GLY A 455 7.24 13.22 15.78
C GLY A 455 6.09 14.22 15.94
N ASP A 456 5.44 14.22 17.09
CA ASP A 456 4.35 15.12 17.44
C ASP A 456 4.60 15.73 18.82
N ILE A 457 4.01 16.90 19.04
CA ILE A 457 4.08 17.60 20.33
C ILE A 457 2.79 17.32 21.08
N LEU A 458 2.91 17.01 22.37
CA LEU A 458 1.77 16.80 23.26
C LEU A 458 1.92 17.68 24.50
N PHE A 459 0.81 18.18 25.01
CA PHE A 459 0.78 18.85 26.30
C PHE A 459 0.27 17.88 27.34
N ILE A 460 1.12 17.44 28.26
CA ILE A 460 0.69 16.67 29.41
C ILE A 460 0.19 17.65 30.45
N GLU A 461 -1.06 17.49 30.84
CA GLU A 461 -1.73 18.36 31.80
C GLU A 461 -1.95 17.61 33.10
N SER A 462 -1.84 18.33 34.21
CA SER A 462 -2.10 17.80 35.53
C SER A 462 -2.87 18.81 36.35
N ILE A 463 -3.88 18.34 37.09
CA ILE A 463 -4.76 19.19 37.92
C ILE A 463 -4.97 18.57 39.30
N LEU A 464 -5.09 19.46 40.30
CA LEU A 464 -5.44 19.11 41.67
C LEU A 464 -6.92 19.40 41.94
N SER A 465 -7.55 18.49 42.66
CA SER A 465 -8.88 18.69 43.25
C SER A 465 -8.85 18.24 44.71
N LYS A 466 -9.62 18.90 45.60
CA LYS A 466 -9.70 18.45 47.00
C LYS A 466 -10.24 17.02 47.05
N GLY A 467 -9.60 16.14 47.83
CA GLY A 467 -9.89 14.72 47.79
C GLY A 467 -9.14 13.89 48.83
N LYS A 468 -8.88 12.62 48.50
CA LYS A 468 -8.27 11.61 49.38
C LYS A 468 -6.95 11.05 48.80
N GLY A 469 -6.27 11.80 47.93
CA GLY A 469 -5.02 11.36 47.33
C GLY A 469 -5.12 10.43 46.12
N ASN A 470 -6.27 10.34 45.47
CA ASN A 470 -6.44 9.45 44.32
C ASN A 470 -5.72 10.01 43.08
N LEU A 471 -4.99 9.14 42.37
CA LEU A 471 -4.44 9.41 41.03
C LEU A 471 -5.39 8.88 39.96
N SER A 472 -5.81 9.75 39.05
CA SER A 472 -6.65 9.39 37.90
C SER A 472 -5.98 9.85 36.60
N ILE A 473 -6.15 9.08 35.53
CA ILE A 473 -5.43 9.29 34.28
C ILE A 473 -6.38 9.10 33.09
N THR A 474 -6.42 10.08 32.18
CA THR A 474 -7.20 10.05 30.93
C THR A 474 -6.30 10.27 29.70
N GLY A 475 -6.76 9.87 28.50
CA GLY A 475 -5.98 10.05 27.27
C GLY A 475 -5.63 8.80 26.47
N ASN A 476 -6.44 7.73 26.56
CA ASN A 476 -6.21 6.45 25.87
C ASN A 476 -4.78 5.89 26.02
N LEU A 477 -4.31 5.84 27.28
CA LEU A 477 -2.97 5.37 27.64
C LEU A 477 -2.93 3.86 27.86
N GLY A 478 -1.86 3.23 27.37
CA GLY A 478 -1.55 1.83 27.64
C GLY A 478 -1.05 1.56 29.06
N LYS A 479 -0.68 0.30 29.35
CA LYS A 479 -0.32 -0.12 30.71
C LYS A 479 1.00 0.50 31.17
N VAL A 480 2.00 0.55 30.28
CA VAL A 480 3.35 1.04 30.60
C VAL A 480 3.34 2.53 30.93
N MET A 481 2.51 3.30 30.23
CA MET A 481 2.31 4.73 30.51
C MET A 481 1.64 4.96 31.87
N LYS A 482 0.64 4.14 32.24
CA LYS A 482 -0.01 4.24 33.55
C LYS A 482 0.96 3.90 34.68
N GLU A 483 1.79 2.87 34.50
CA GLU A 483 2.87 2.55 35.44
C GLU A 483 3.84 3.72 35.58
N SER A 484 4.23 4.36 34.47
CA SER A 484 5.13 5.52 34.48
C SER A 484 4.55 6.70 35.28
N ALA A 485 3.25 6.97 35.15
CA ALA A 485 2.56 7.99 35.94
C ALA A 485 2.53 7.66 37.44
N THR A 486 2.28 6.39 37.80
CA THR A 486 2.32 5.94 39.19
C THR A 486 3.73 6.08 39.77
N ILE A 487 4.76 5.64 39.04
CA ILE A 487 6.17 5.76 39.46
C ILE A 487 6.55 7.23 39.66
N ALA A 488 6.14 8.12 38.75
CA ALA A 488 6.40 9.56 38.89
C ALA A 488 5.78 10.13 40.18
N MET A 489 4.55 9.73 40.51
CA MET A 489 3.87 10.16 41.73
C MET A 489 4.56 9.63 43.00
N GLU A 490 4.97 8.36 43.01
CA GLU A 490 5.70 7.76 44.14
C GLU A 490 7.10 8.36 44.32
N TYR A 491 7.78 8.72 43.22
CA TYR A 491 9.05 9.46 43.27
C TYR A 491 8.88 10.83 43.95
N ILE A 492 7.81 11.57 43.63
CA ILE A 492 7.55 12.88 44.24
C ILE A 492 7.26 12.73 45.74
N LYS A 493 6.45 11.74 46.14
CA LYS A 493 6.14 11.49 47.56
C LYS A 493 7.40 11.14 48.36
N SER A 494 8.25 10.26 47.82
CA SER A 494 9.49 9.83 48.49
C SER A 494 10.53 10.93 48.61
N ASN A 495 10.50 11.94 47.74
CA ASN A 495 11.43 13.06 47.73
C ASN A 495 10.74 14.41 48.01
N ALA A 496 9.62 14.40 48.75
CA ALA A 496 8.81 15.60 48.98
C ALA A 496 9.61 16.76 49.61
N ASP A 497 10.52 16.43 50.53
CA ASP A 497 11.38 17.39 51.21
C ASP A 497 12.33 18.13 50.27
N GLU A 498 12.91 17.45 49.27
CA GLU A 498 13.77 18.08 48.24
C GLU A 498 12.99 19.11 47.41
N PHE A 499 11.70 18.88 47.19
CA PHE A 499 10.83 19.78 46.44
C PHE A 499 10.18 20.87 47.32
N GLY A 500 10.39 20.84 48.64
CA GLY A 500 9.76 21.76 49.59
C GLY A 500 8.24 21.54 49.72
N LEU A 501 7.78 20.30 49.58
CA LEU A 501 6.37 19.92 49.65
C LEU A 501 6.06 19.26 50.99
N SER A 502 4.92 19.62 51.58
CA SER A 502 4.43 18.93 52.80
C SER A 502 3.83 17.56 52.42
N PRO A 503 4.16 16.47 53.13
CA PRO A 503 3.58 15.15 52.86
C PRO A 503 2.05 15.10 52.90
N ASP A 504 1.43 15.92 53.74
CA ASP A 504 -0.03 16.03 53.88
C ASP A 504 -0.75 16.40 52.58
N ILE A 505 -0.09 17.07 51.64
CA ILE A 505 -0.74 17.53 50.41
C ILE A 505 -1.18 16.36 49.53
N PHE A 506 -0.45 15.25 49.60
CA PHE A 506 -0.72 14.07 48.77
C PHE A 506 -1.98 13.34 49.23
N ASP A 507 -2.37 13.44 50.50
CA ASP A 507 -3.59 12.82 51.02
C ASP A 507 -4.80 13.76 50.90
N LYS A 508 -4.59 15.08 50.88
CA LYS A 508 -5.65 16.10 50.84
C LYS A 508 -6.16 16.41 49.44
N TYR A 509 -5.40 16.07 48.40
CA TYR A 509 -5.73 16.39 47.00
C TYR A 509 -5.69 15.16 46.12
N ASN A 510 -6.74 14.95 45.32
CA ASN A 510 -6.69 14.03 44.19
C ASN A 510 -5.94 14.69 43.03
N VAL A 511 -5.19 13.87 42.31
CA VAL A 511 -4.44 14.25 41.11
C VAL A 511 -5.12 13.66 39.89
N HIS A 512 -5.29 14.48 38.86
CA HIS A 512 -5.70 14.01 37.54
C HIS A 512 -4.62 14.37 36.52
N ILE A 513 -4.18 13.38 35.74
CA ILE A 513 -3.28 13.58 34.61
C ILE A 513 -4.08 13.37 33.33
N HIS A 514 -4.10 14.39 32.48
CA HIS A 514 -4.67 14.30 31.14
C HIS A 514 -3.55 14.28 30.11
N VAL A 515 -3.58 13.29 29.22
CA VAL A 515 -2.73 13.25 28.04
C VAL A 515 -3.65 13.36 26.83
N PRO A 516 -3.68 14.50 26.10
CA PRO A 516 -4.58 14.72 24.99
C PRO A 516 -4.59 13.55 24.00
N GLU A 517 -5.80 13.18 23.58
CA GLU A 517 -6.01 12.05 22.70
C GLU A 517 -5.41 12.34 21.32
N GLY A 518 -4.46 11.49 20.91
CA GLY A 518 -4.23 11.23 19.50
C GLY A 518 -4.98 9.96 19.14
N ALA A 519 -5.45 9.80 17.90
CA ALA A 519 -6.19 8.62 17.42
C ALA A 519 -5.43 7.27 17.56
N THR A 520 -4.22 7.26 18.11
CA THR A 520 -3.37 6.08 18.34
C THR A 520 -3.12 5.88 19.84
N PRO A 521 -3.37 4.68 20.40
CA PRO A 521 -3.01 4.35 21.77
C PRO A 521 -1.53 4.59 22.02
N LYS A 522 -1.20 5.27 23.12
CA LYS A 522 0.17 5.63 23.49
C LYS A 522 0.62 4.67 24.60
N ASP A 523 1.55 3.78 24.29
CA ASP A 523 2.09 2.82 25.25
C ASP A 523 3.61 2.77 25.14
N GLY A 524 4.30 3.46 26.05
CA GLY A 524 5.76 3.54 26.13
C GLY A 524 6.19 4.41 27.32
N PRO A 525 7.34 4.13 27.96
CA PRO A 525 7.76 4.81 29.19
C PRO A 525 8.37 6.21 28.95
N SER A 526 8.53 6.62 27.69
CA SER A 526 9.28 7.83 27.32
C SER A 526 8.71 9.13 27.88
N ALA A 527 7.40 9.17 28.20
CA ALA A 527 6.76 10.35 28.77
C ALA A 527 6.95 10.48 30.30
N GLY A 528 7.63 9.54 30.97
CA GLY A 528 7.76 9.53 32.43
C GLY A 528 8.33 10.83 33.01
N VAL A 529 9.40 11.37 32.42
CA VAL A 529 10.00 12.65 32.85
C VAL A 529 9.05 13.82 32.60
N THR A 530 8.26 13.77 31.53
CA THR A 530 7.28 14.82 31.21
C THR A 530 6.15 14.83 32.24
N MET A 531 5.62 13.66 32.61
CA MET A 531 4.61 13.50 33.65
C MET A 531 5.15 13.92 35.02
N LEU A 532 6.36 13.50 35.38
CA LEU A 532 7.03 13.92 36.61
C LEU A 532 7.15 15.45 36.69
N THR A 533 7.64 16.07 35.62
CA THR A 533 7.80 17.53 35.55
C THR A 533 6.45 18.25 35.68
N SER A 534 5.41 17.71 35.05
CA SER A 534 4.04 18.24 35.16
C SER A 534 3.53 18.20 36.60
N LEU A 535 3.66 17.06 37.26
CA LEU A 535 3.25 16.89 38.65
C LEU A 535 4.05 17.78 39.61
N VAL A 536 5.38 17.85 39.48
CA VAL A 536 6.22 18.74 40.30
C VAL A 536 5.85 20.20 40.06
N SER A 537 5.65 20.61 38.81
CA SER A 537 5.20 21.96 38.45
C SER A 537 3.86 22.29 39.13
N LEU A 538 2.91 21.36 39.10
CA LEU A 538 1.60 21.50 39.71
C LEU A 538 1.68 21.61 41.24
N PHE A 539 2.42 20.74 41.92
CA PHE A 539 2.50 20.77 43.38
C PHE A 539 3.29 21.96 43.92
N THR A 540 4.35 22.37 43.22
CA THR A 540 5.17 23.52 43.62
C THR A 540 4.61 24.85 43.12
N GLN A 541 3.60 24.82 42.24
CA GLN A 541 3.08 25.97 41.49
C GLN A 541 4.18 26.75 40.72
N ARG A 542 5.28 26.06 40.39
CA ARG A 542 6.39 26.62 39.60
C ARG A 542 6.15 26.33 38.13
N LYS A 543 6.17 27.37 37.30
CA LYS A 543 6.03 27.24 35.84
C LYS A 543 7.25 26.57 35.24
N VAL A 544 7.04 25.72 34.24
CA VAL A 544 8.13 25.08 33.50
C VAL A 544 8.78 26.10 32.57
N LYS A 545 10.10 26.05 32.46
CA LYS A 545 10.85 26.95 31.55
C LYS A 545 10.41 26.73 30.11
N LYS A 546 10.39 27.82 29.33
CA LYS A 546 10.15 27.78 27.89
C LYS A 546 11.30 27.13 27.15
#